data_AF-A0A9D7S0F0-F1
#
_entry.id   AF-A0A9D7S0F0-F1
#
_cell.length_a   1.000
_cell.length_b   1.000
_cell.length_c   1.000
_cell.angle_alpha   90.00
_cell.angle_beta   90.00
_cell.angle_gamma   90.00
#
_symmetry.space_group_name_H-M   'P 1'
#
loop_
_entity.id
_entity.type
_entity.pdbx_description
1 polymer ?
#
loop_
_entity_poly.entity_id
_entity_poly.type
_entity_poly.pdbx_seq_one_letter_code
_entity_poly.pdbx_strand_id
1 'polypeptide(L)' 'MARSDDRDVDGLRWLIEELRVSLFAQELKTAEPVSAKRLAKLVETLEPVK' A
#
# COMPACT_ATOMS: atom_id res chain seq x y z
N MET A 1 6.59 18.06 -12.88
CA MET A 1 6.77 17.57 -11.49
C MET A 1 5.50 16.82 -11.14
N ALA A 2 5.58 15.51 -10.86
CA ALA A 2 4.44 14.77 -10.32
C ALA A 2 3.96 15.44 -9.02
N ARG A 3 2.65 15.46 -8.75
CA ARG A 3 2.17 15.94 -7.44
C ARG A 3 2.72 15.00 -6.39
N SER A 4 3.01 15.51 -5.20
CA SER A 4 3.44 14.66 -4.07
C SER A 4 2.45 13.51 -3.84
N ASP A 5 1.16 13.80 -4.00
CA ASP A 5 0.03 12.88 -3.89
C ASP A 5 0.17 11.66 -4.82
N ASP A 6 0.73 11.80 -6.03
CA ASP A 6 0.91 10.69 -6.97
C ASP A 6 1.88 9.64 -6.40
N ARG A 7 2.93 10.09 -5.68
CA ARG A 7 3.91 9.19 -5.07
C ARG A 7 3.35 8.47 -3.85
N ASP A 8 2.49 9.13 -3.09
CA ASP A 8 1.85 8.54 -1.91
C ASP A 8 0.83 7.47 -2.33
N VAL A 9 0.10 7.69 -3.43
CA VAL A 9 -0.80 6.70 -4.03
C VAL A 9 -0.04 5.50 -4.59
N ASP A 10 1.10 5.72 -5.27
CA ASP A 10 1.93 4.62 -5.77
C ASP A 10 2.53 3.78 -4.63
N GLY A 11 2.96 4.43 -3.55
CA GLY A 11 3.40 3.74 -2.34
C GLY A 11 2.29 2.89 -1.71
N LEU A 12 1.07 3.43 -1.59
CA LEU A 12 -0.08 2.68 -1.10
C LEU A 12 -0.38 1.47 -2.00
N ARG A 13 -0.33 1.64 -3.32
CA ARG A 13 -0.54 0.54 -4.27
C ARG A 13 0.47 -0.58 -4.06
N TRP A 14 1.75 -0.25 -3.89
CA TRP A 14 2.77 -1.25 -3.57
C TRP A 14 2.45 -2.03 -2.28
N LEU A 15 2.07 -1.33 -1.21
CA LEU A 15 1.74 -1.99 0.06
C LEU A 15 0.50 -2.91 -0.04
N ILE A 16 -0.46 -2.59 -0.93
CA ILE A 16 -1.59 -3.49 -1.23
C ILE A 16 -1.09 -4.78 -1.89
N GLU A 17 -0.14 -4.69 -2.84
CA GLU A 17 0.43 -5.88 -3.47
C GLU A 17 1.22 -6.73 -2.47
N GLU A 18 1.98 -6.13 -1.57
CA GLU A 18 2.65 -6.85 -0.47
C GLU A 18 1.64 -7.59 0.41
N LEU A 19 0.50 -6.97 0.75
CA LEU A 19 -0.56 -7.65 1.49
C LEU A 19 -1.15 -8.83 0.68
N ARG A 20 -1.33 -8.68 -0.63
CA ARG A 20 -1.84 -9.77 -1.48
C ARG A 20 -0.87 -10.94 -1.54
N VAL A 21 0.43 -10.69 -1.67
CA VAL A 21 1.46 -11.74 -1.63
C VAL A 21 1.44 -12.46 -0.28
N SER A 22 1.34 -11.73 0.83
CA SER A 22 1.22 -12.31 2.18
C SER A 22 0.01 -13.25 2.34
N LEU A 23 -1.12 -12.90 1.74
CA LEU A 23 -2.36 -13.67 1.87
C LEU A 23 -2.46 -14.85 0.90
N PHE A 24 -1.93 -14.72 -0.31
CA PHE A 24 -2.21 -15.66 -1.41
C PHE A 24 -0.96 -16.35 -1.98
N ALA A 25 0.25 -15.86 -1.70
CA ALA A 25 1.49 -16.36 -2.29
C ALA A 25 2.65 -16.38 -1.28
N GLN A 26 2.43 -17.00 -0.13
CA GLN A 26 3.37 -17.00 1.01
C GLN A 26 4.77 -17.55 0.66
N GLU A 27 4.87 -18.49 -0.29
CA GLU A 27 6.14 -19.05 -0.75
C GLU A 27 7.05 -18.00 -1.43
N LEU A 28 6.46 -16.97 -2.05
CA LEU A 28 7.22 -15.89 -2.70
C LEU A 28 7.85 -14.92 -1.70
N LYS A 29 7.31 -14.86 -0.47
CA LYS A 29 7.66 -13.91 0.60
C LYS A 29 7.40 -12.45 0.22
N THR A 30 7.24 -11.61 1.24
CA THR A 30 7.05 -10.16 1.07
C THR A 30 8.34 -9.41 1.31
N ALA A 31 8.49 -8.23 0.71
CA ALA A 31 9.63 -7.35 0.95
C ALA A 31 9.53 -6.70 2.34
N GLU A 32 8.30 -6.35 2.76
CA GLU A 32 8.00 -5.92 4.12
C GLU A 32 6.67 -6.53 4.63
N PRO A 33 6.50 -6.70 5.95
CA PRO A 33 5.23 -7.15 6.49
C PRO A 33 4.18 -6.03 6.41
N VAL A 34 3.06 -6.33 5.74
CA VAL A 34 1.90 -5.44 5.64
C VAL A 34 0.65 -6.10 6.23
N SER A 35 -0.19 -5.30 6.88
CA SER A 35 -1.50 -5.72 7.39
C SER A 35 -2.60 -4.81 6.87
N ALA A 36 -3.83 -5.34 6.77
CA ALA A 36 -5.00 -4.56 6.37
C ALA A 36 -5.23 -3.33 7.28
N LYS A 37 -4.97 -3.46 8.60
CA LYS A 37 -5.09 -2.35 9.55
C LYS A 37 -4.10 -1.22 9.25
N ARG A 38 -2.86 -1.55 8.87
CA ARG A 38 -1.84 -0.56 8.48
C ARG A 38 -2.28 0.18 7.20
N LEU A 39 -2.79 -0.56 6.21
CA LEU A 39 -3.29 0.04 4.97
C LEU A 39 -4.49 0.98 5.21
N ALA A 40 -5.46 0.56 6.02
CA ALA A 40 -6.62 1.39 6.33
C ALA A 40 -6.20 2.75 6.93
N LYS A 41 -5.25 2.74 7.87
CA LYS A 41 -4.70 3.97 8.45
C LYS A 41 -3.98 4.85 7.43
N LEU A 42 -3.27 4.26 6.47
CA LEU A 42 -2.62 5.02 5.41
C LEU A 42 -3.64 5.68 4.48
N VAL A 43 -4.72 4.97 4.11
CA VAL A 43 -5.80 5.53 3.30
C VAL A 43 -6.45 6.72 3.98
N GLU A 44 -6.70 6.65 5.30
CA GLU A 44 -7.24 7.78 6.07
C GLU A 44 -6.37 9.03 6.03
N THR A 45 -5.06 8.87 5.85
CA THR A 45 -4.11 10.00 5.77
C THR A 45 -3.96 10.56 4.37
N LEU A 46 -4.42 9.85 3.33
CA LEU A 46 -4.37 10.35 1.97
C LEU A 46 -5.54 11.31 1.74
N GLU A 47 -5.24 12.49 1.20
CA GLU A 47 -6.30 13.40 0.79
C GLU A 47 -7.06 12.81 -0.41
N PRO A 48 -8.40 12.88 -0.41
CA PRO A 48 -9.19 12.41 -1.55
C PRO A 48 -8.86 13.24 -2.79
N VAL A 49 -8.56 12.55 -3.88
CA VAL A 49 -8.38 13.19 -5.19
C VAL A 49 -9.69 13.90 -5.56
N LYS A 50 -9.62 15.23 -5.65
CA LYS A 50 -10.76 16.11 -5.91
C LYS A 50 -11.20 16.07 -7.37
#